data_AF-A0AAI9DGU0-F1
#
_entry.id   AF-A0AAI9DGU0-F1
#
_cell.length_a   1.000
_cell.length_b   1.000
_cell.length_c   1.000
_cell.angle_alpha   90.00
_cell.angle_beta   90.00
_cell.angle_gamma   90.00
#
_symmetry.space_group_name_H-M   'P 1'
#
loop_
_entity.id
_entity.type
_entity.pdbx_description
1 polymer ?
#
loop_
_entity_poly.entity_id
_entity_poly.type
_entity_poly.pdbx_seq_one_letter_code
_entity_poly.pdbx_strand_id
1 'polypeptide(L)'
;MSDTEIVKTKADYLRDVATQLKEMRHYAQSNTETLSSHWLAFDEGEYKDKEYAGKFDTLLNKQGKLLDDIDAVIQDLEITINNSEQQN
;
A
#
# COMPACT_ATOMS: atom_id res chain seq x y z
N MET A 1 36.22 -2.66 -20.80
CA MET A 1 35.78 -2.58 -19.40
C MET A 1 34.70 -3.63 -19.27
N SER A 2 34.90 -4.65 -18.43
CA SER A 2 33.87 -5.67 -18.23
C SER A 2 32.75 -5.04 -17.42
N ASP A 3 31.60 -4.85 -18.04
CA ASP A 3 30.34 -4.69 -17.32
C ASP A 3 30.09 -6.03 -16.62
N THR A 4 30.58 -6.13 -15.39
CA THR A 4 30.15 -7.19 -14.48
C THR A 4 28.68 -6.91 -14.19
N GLU A 5 27.77 -7.56 -14.93
CA GLU A 5 26.36 -7.58 -14.57
C GLU A 5 26.26 -8.10 -13.13
N ILE A 6 25.98 -7.21 -12.19
CA ILE A 6 25.68 -7.59 -10.82
C ILE A 6 24.34 -8.31 -10.88
N VAL A 7 24.39 -9.64 -10.86
CA VAL A 7 23.18 -10.47 -10.77
C VAL A 7 22.56 -10.20 -9.42
N LYS A 8 21.41 -9.51 -9.40
CA LYS A 8 20.69 -9.20 -8.17
C LYS A 8 20.38 -10.49 -7.40
N THR A 9 20.71 -10.51 -6.13
CA THR A 9 20.32 -11.61 -5.26
C THR A 9 18.82 -11.56 -5.02
N LYS A 10 18.24 -12.67 -4.56
CA LYS A 10 16.83 -12.70 -4.13
C LYS A 10 16.56 -11.63 -3.06
N ALA A 11 17.48 -11.41 -2.13
CA ALA A 11 17.34 -10.39 -1.09
C ALA A 11 17.29 -8.97 -1.68
N ASP A 12 18.12 -8.67 -2.68
CA ASP A 12 18.10 -7.38 -3.38
C ASP A 12 16.74 -7.14 -4.06
N TYR A 13 16.21 -8.17 -4.74
CA TYR A 13 14.89 -8.07 -5.35
C TYR A 13 13.77 -7.84 -4.31
N LEU A 14 13.80 -8.54 -3.17
CA LEU A 14 12.82 -8.35 -2.11
C LEU A 14 12.89 -6.94 -1.50
N ARG A 15 14.09 -6.35 -1.37
CA ARG A 15 14.25 -4.96 -0.93
C ARG A 15 13.65 -3.96 -1.93
N ASP A 16 13.84 -4.19 -3.22
CA ASP A 16 13.24 -3.36 -4.27
C ASP A 16 11.71 -3.42 -4.21
N VAL A 17 11.14 -4.62 -4.08
CA VAL A 17 9.67 -4.80 -3.96
C VAL A 17 9.14 -4.15 -2.68
N ALA A 18 9.82 -4.32 -1.54
CA ALA A 18 9.41 -3.67 -0.29
C ALA A 18 9.40 -2.14 -0.41
N THR A 19 10.34 -1.56 -1.17
CA THR A 19 10.38 -0.11 -1.45
C THR A 19 9.18 0.33 -2.27
N GLN A 20 8.84 -0.40 -3.34
CA GLN A 20 7.65 -0.11 -4.16
C GLN A 20 6.35 -0.23 -3.35
N LEU A 21 6.24 -1.25 -2.49
CA LEU A 21 5.08 -1.41 -1.62
C LEU A 21 4.95 -0.28 -0.59
N LYS A 22 6.06 0.25 -0.06
CA LYS A 22 6.04 1.44 0.81
C LYS A 22 5.49 2.66 0.09
N GLU A 23 5.85 2.86 -1.18
CA GLU A 23 5.25 3.93 -2.01
C GLU A 23 3.75 3.69 -2.21
N MET A 24 3.35 2.47 -2.57
CA MET A 24 1.93 2.11 -2.73
C MET A 24 1.12 2.33 -1.45
N ARG A 25 1.69 2.02 -0.28
CA ARG A 25 1.09 2.27 1.03
C ARG A 25 0.85 3.76 1.27
N HIS A 26 1.80 4.63 0.92
CA HIS A 26 1.59 6.08 1.01
C HIS A 26 0.45 6.55 0.12
N TYR A 27 0.35 6.05 -1.12
CA TYR A 27 -0.80 6.34 -1.99
C TYR A 27 -2.11 5.79 -1.44
N ALA A 28 -2.09 4.57 -0.89
CA ALA A 28 -3.26 3.96 -0.28
C ALA A 28 -3.80 4.78 0.91
N GLN A 29 -2.92 5.34 1.74
CA GLN A 29 -3.28 6.28 2.81
C GLN A 29 -3.88 7.57 2.26
N SER A 30 -3.26 8.20 1.25
CA SER A 30 -3.81 9.41 0.63
C SER A 30 -5.19 9.15 -0.02
N ASN A 31 -5.39 7.95 -0.57
CA ASN A 31 -6.68 7.54 -1.12
C ASN A 31 -7.75 7.42 -0.02
N THR A 32 -7.44 6.88 1.17
CA THR A 32 -8.45 6.80 2.26
C THR A 32 -8.87 8.20 2.72
N GLU A 33 -7.94 9.14 2.81
CA GLU A 33 -8.24 10.55 3.11
C GLU A 33 -9.16 11.17 2.06
N THR A 34 -8.85 10.96 0.77
CA THR A 34 -9.65 11.49 -0.33
C THR A 34 -11.06 10.86 -0.37
N LEU A 35 -11.15 9.54 -0.22
CA LEU A 35 -12.42 8.82 -0.23
C LEU A 35 -13.29 9.18 0.98
N SER A 36 -12.70 9.37 2.16
CA SER A 36 -13.44 9.78 3.36
C SER A 36 -14.00 11.21 3.23
N SER A 37 -13.24 12.13 2.62
CA SER A 37 -13.72 13.48 2.30
C SER A 37 -14.95 13.46 1.37
N HIS A 38 -14.89 12.66 0.30
CA HIS A 38 -16.04 12.49 -0.58
C HIS A 38 -17.22 11.83 0.11
N TRP A 39 -16.99 10.78 0.89
CA TRP A 39 -18.03 10.13 1.67
C TRP A 39 -18.76 11.13 2.58
N LEU A 40 -18.03 11.95 3.34
CA LEU A 40 -18.60 12.99 4.21
C LEU A 40 -19.41 14.02 3.42
N ALA A 41 -18.92 14.48 2.27
CA ALA A 41 -19.63 15.44 1.43
C ALA A 41 -21.01 14.92 0.95
N PHE A 42 -21.10 13.61 0.68
CA PHE A 42 -22.33 12.96 0.24
C PHE A 42 -23.23 12.49 1.38
N ASP A 43 -22.70 12.02 2.50
CA ASP A 43 -23.51 11.47 3.60
C ASP A 43 -24.09 12.57 4.51
N GLU A 44 -23.21 13.40 5.07
CA GLU A 44 -23.57 14.41 6.08
C GLU A 44 -23.47 15.85 5.54
N GLY A 45 -22.76 16.03 4.43
CA GLY A 45 -22.39 17.32 3.86
C GLY A 45 -23.43 17.94 2.93
N GLU A 46 -22.93 18.67 1.94
CA GLU A 46 -23.70 19.55 1.06
C GLU A 46 -24.65 18.81 0.11
N TYR A 47 -24.36 17.55 -0.23
CA TYR A 47 -25.12 16.82 -1.24
C TYR A 47 -26.22 15.92 -0.65
N LYS A 48 -26.01 15.34 0.54
CA LYS A 48 -26.96 14.42 1.20
C LYS A 48 -27.49 13.30 0.28
N ASP A 49 -26.62 12.76 -0.57
CA ASP A 49 -26.94 11.67 -1.49
C ASP A 49 -26.43 10.34 -0.92
N LYS A 50 -27.36 9.58 -0.35
CA LYS A 50 -27.06 8.29 0.29
C LYS A 50 -26.59 7.22 -0.69
N GLU A 51 -26.98 7.30 -1.96
CA GLU A 51 -26.55 6.30 -2.95
C GLU A 51 -25.06 6.48 -3.25
N TYR A 52 -24.63 7.72 -3.51
CA TYR A 52 -23.21 8.00 -3.73
C TYR A 52 -22.40 7.86 -2.45
N ALA A 53 -22.93 8.24 -1.28
CA ALA A 53 -22.28 7.95 0.00
C ALA A 53 -22.00 6.45 0.15
N GLY A 54 -22.96 5.57 -0.12
CA GLY A 54 -22.75 4.12 -0.08
C GLY A 54 -21.68 3.61 -1.06
N LYS A 55 -21.56 4.22 -2.24
CA LYS A 55 -20.50 3.90 -3.21
C LYS A 55 -19.11 4.30 -2.67
N PHE A 56 -18.98 5.49 -2.10
CA PHE A 56 -17.71 5.95 -1.51
C PHE A 56 -17.33 5.15 -0.26
N ASP A 57 -18.30 4.80 0.59
CA ASP A 57 -18.06 3.91 1.73
C ASP A 57 -17.53 2.54 1.29
N THR A 58 -18.11 1.96 0.24
CA THR A 58 -17.63 0.70 -0.32
C THR A 58 -16.18 0.81 -0.82
N LEU A 59 -15.83 1.90 -1.48
CA LEU A 59 -14.46 2.15 -1.93
C LEU A 59 -13.51 2.37 -0.76
N LEU A 60 -13.92 3.14 0.25
CA LEU A 60 -13.14 3.42 1.45
C LEU A 60 -12.78 2.13 2.20
N ASN A 61 -13.76 1.24 2.40
CA ASN A 61 -13.54 -0.05 3.05
C ASN A 61 -12.55 -0.94 2.27
N LYS A 62 -12.67 -0.98 0.93
CA LYS A 62 -11.72 -1.71 0.08
C LYS A 62 -10.31 -1.12 0.14
N GLN A 63 -10.21 0.20 0.13
CA GLN A 63 -8.93 0.90 0.20
C GLN A 63 -8.25 0.70 1.56
N GLY A 64 -9.03 0.71 2.65
CA GLY A 64 -8.54 0.39 3.99
C GLY A 64 -8.01 -1.04 4.08
N LYS A 65 -8.75 -2.01 3.56
CA LYS A 65 -8.28 -3.41 3.52
C LYS A 65 -6.99 -3.58 2.71
N LEU A 66 -6.91 -2.93 1.55
CA LEU A 66 -5.70 -2.96 0.73
C LEU A 66 -4.51 -2.33 1.46
N LEU A 67 -4.71 -1.23 2.19
CA LEU A 67 -3.67 -0.61 3.00
C LEU A 67 -3.13 -1.60 4.05
N ASP A 68 -4.01 -2.23 4.82
CA ASP A 68 -3.62 -3.22 5.83
C ASP A 68 -2.85 -4.40 5.22
N ASP A 69 -3.29 -4.89 4.05
CA ASP A 69 -2.65 -6.00 3.35
C ASP A 69 -1.27 -5.62 2.80
N ILE A 70 -1.11 -4.39 2.28
CA ILE A 70 0.20 -3.88 1.86
C ILE A 70 1.14 -3.79 3.06
N ASP A 71 0.68 -3.25 4.19
CA ASP A 71 1.46 -3.14 5.42
C ASP A 71 1.93 -4.53 5.92
N ALA A 72 1.05 -5.53 5.90
CA ALA A 72 1.41 -6.90 6.29
C ALA A 72 2.47 -7.52 5.37
N VAL A 73 2.33 -7.38 4.05
CA VAL A 73 3.31 -7.92 3.09
C VAL A 73 4.65 -7.22 3.23
N ILE A 74 4.69 -5.90 3.48
CA ILE A 74 5.95 -5.19 3.74
C ILE A 74 6.67 -5.81 4.96
N GLN A 75 5.94 -6.07 6.05
CA GLN A 75 6.53 -6.66 7.26
C GLN A 75 7.10 -8.06 6.98
N ASP A 76 6.36 -8.91 6.26
CA ASP A 76 6.83 -10.25 5.89
C ASP A 76 8.10 -10.22 5.02
N LEU A 77 8.16 -9.27 4.07
CA LEU A 77 9.33 -9.06 3.23
C LEU A 77 10.54 -8.62 4.06
N GLU A 78 10.36 -7.64 4.95
CA GLU A 78 11.43 -7.14 5.82
C GLU A 78 11.96 -8.22 6.76
N ILE A 79 11.08 -9.04 7.34
CA ILE A 79 11.49 -10.20 8.15
C ILE A 79 12.31 -11.18 7.30
N THR A 80 11.85 -11.48 6.09
CA THR A 80 12.55 -12.41 5.17
C THR A 80 13.94 -11.90 4.80
N ILE A 81 14.07 -10.60 4.50
CA ILE A 81 15.33 -9.95 4.18
C ILE A 81 16.29 -10.05 5.37
N ASN A 82 15.85 -9.64 6.56
CA ASN A 82 16.68 -9.65 7.77
C ASN A 82 17.17 -11.07 8.12
N ASN A 83 16.30 -12.08 8.00
CA ASN A 83 16.67 -13.47 8.25
C ASN A 83 17.72 -13.97 7.25
N SER A 84 17.64 -13.55 5.99
CA SER A 84 18.60 -13.92 4.96
C SER A 84 19.97 -13.26 5.14
N GLU A 85 20.03 -12.08 5.74
CA GLU A 85 21.29 -11.39 6.06
C GLU A 85 21.99 -12.01 7.27
N GLN A 86 21.26 -12.54 8.25
CA GLN A 86 21.83 -13.18 9.44
C GLN A 86 22.40 -14.58 9.19
N GLN A 87 22.06 -15.20 8.06
CA GLN A 87 22.49 -16.57 7.68
C GLN A 87 23.67 -16.58 6.69
N ASN A 88 24.11 -15.41 6.21
CA ASN A 88 25.25 -15.23 5.31
C ASN A 88 26.44 -14.59 6.05
#